data_AF-A0A916NBS7-F1
#
_entry.id   AF-A0A916NBS7-F1
#
_cell.length_a   1.000
_cell.length_b   1.000
_cell.length_c   1.000
_cell.angle_alpha   90.00
_cell.angle_beta   90.00
_cell.angle_gamma   90.00
#
_symmetry.space_group_name_H-M   'P 1'
#
loop_
_entity.id
_entity.type
_entity.pdbx_description
1 polymer ?
#
loop_
_entity_poly.entity_id
_entity_poly.type
_entity_poly.pdbx_seq_one_letter_code
_entity_poly.pdbx_strand_id
1 'polypeptide(L)'
;MTPDSRKPTQPDAEPTSPDVEHLSDALDHISSAVETESIASGAAKGLVYSIIETLGTLVGDPDLPEHARSGYEGLLETAREIRARLEGGSD
;
A
#
# COMPACT_ATOMS: atom_id res chain seq x y z
N MET A 1 -0.01 46.62 23.25
CA MET A 1 0.51 45.25 23.37
C MET A 1 -0.53 44.33 22.75
N THR A 2 -0.18 43.70 21.63
CA THR A 2 -1.06 42.83 20.82
C THR A 2 -1.31 41.49 21.54
N PRO A 3 -2.51 40.88 21.41
CA PRO A 3 -2.80 39.61 22.04
C PRO A 3 -2.14 38.46 21.27
N ASP A 4 -1.36 37.66 21.98
CA ASP A 4 -0.81 36.37 21.54
C ASP A 4 -1.95 35.43 21.12
N SER A 5 -2.10 35.25 19.81
CA SER A 5 -2.91 34.19 19.24
C SER A 5 -2.18 32.86 19.42
N ARG A 6 -2.47 32.17 20.52
CA ARG A 6 -2.12 30.76 20.71
C ARG A 6 -2.85 29.93 19.67
N LYS A 7 -2.18 29.67 18.55
CA LYS A 7 -2.55 28.63 17.60
C LYS A 7 -2.53 27.28 18.34
N PRO A 8 -3.57 26.44 18.25
CA PRO A 8 -3.50 25.09 18.80
C PRO A 8 -2.48 24.32 17.96
N THR A 9 -1.38 23.91 18.59
CA THR A 9 -0.51 22.87 18.06
C THR A 9 -1.30 21.57 18.15
N GLN A 10 -1.77 21.05 17.01
CA GLN A 10 -1.99 19.62 16.85
C GLN A 10 -0.65 19.04 16.43
N PRO A 11 0.11 18.36 17.30
CA PRO A 11 0.96 17.27 16.87
C PRO A 11 0.10 16.00 16.76
N ASP A 12 0.61 15.00 16.05
CA ASP A 12 0.06 13.63 15.97
C ASP A 12 -1.01 13.37 14.90
N ALA A 13 -0.80 13.91 13.69
CA ALA A 13 -0.88 13.02 12.54
C ALA A 13 0.53 12.45 12.38
N GLU A 14 0.80 11.28 12.96
CA GLU A 14 2.02 10.55 12.65
C GLU A 14 2.07 10.38 11.12
N PRO A 15 3.19 10.73 10.46
CA PRO A 15 3.28 10.52 9.03
C PRO A 15 3.29 9.00 8.81
N THR A 16 2.15 8.44 8.42
CA THR A 16 2.16 7.22 7.61
C THR A 16 3.19 7.48 6.52
N SER A 17 4.23 6.64 6.47
CA SER A 17 5.31 6.83 5.51
C SER A 17 4.68 6.97 4.12
N PRO A 18 4.95 8.05 3.36
CA PRO A 18 4.26 8.33 2.10
C PRO A 18 4.34 7.17 1.11
N ASP A 19 5.36 6.33 1.25
CA ASP A 19 5.54 5.10 0.47
C ASP A 19 4.45 4.04 0.73
N VAL A 20 3.95 3.91 1.96
CA VAL A 20 2.84 2.99 2.31
C VAL A 20 1.56 3.45 1.64
N GLU A 21 1.27 4.75 1.70
CA GLU A 21 0.07 5.32 1.07
C GLU A 21 0.13 5.14 -0.46
N HIS A 22 1.28 5.42 -1.09
CA HIS A 22 1.45 5.23 -2.53
C HIS A 22 1.34 3.77 -2.98
N LEU A 23 1.85 2.83 -2.18
CA LEU A 23 1.70 1.40 -2.46
C LEU A 23 0.25 0.93 -2.29
N SER A 24 -0.47 1.48 -1.29
CA SER A 24 -1.91 1.25 -1.14
C SER A 24 -2.68 1.74 -2.36
N ASP A 25 -2.46 2.99 -2.78
CA ASP A 25 -3.11 3.58 -3.95
C ASP A 25 -2.82 2.79 -5.23
N ALA A 26 -1.60 2.27 -5.38
CA ALA A 26 -1.21 1.44 -6.52
C ALA A 26 -1.98 0.11 -6.53
N LEU A 27 -2.14 -0.55 -5.38
CA LEU A 27 -2.92 -1.79 -5.27
C LEU A 27 -4.40 -1.55 -5.58
N ASP A 28 -4.97 -0.46 -5.06
CA ASP A 28 -6.35 -0.06 -5.35
C ASP A 28 -6.55 0.24 -6.84
N HIS A 29 -5.60 0.94 -7.45
CA HIS A 29 -5.63 1.23 -8.88
C HIS A 29 -5.57 -0.04 -9.73
N ILE A 30 -4.73 -1.02 -9.37
CA ILE A 30 -4.67 -2.31 -10.06
C ILE A 30 -5.99 -3.07 -9.90
N SER A 31 -6.56 -3.12 -8.69
CA SER A 31 -7.85 -3.79 -8.47
C SER A 31 -8.94 -3.17 -9.34
N SER A 32 -9.05 -1.84 -9.35
CA SER A 32 -10.02 -1.12 -10.18
C SER A 32 -9.78 -1.31 -11.68
N ALA A 33 -8.51 -1.32 -12.12
CA ALA A 33 -8.17 -1.52 -13.52
C ALA A 33 -8.59 -2.91 -14.02
N VAL A 34 -8.45 -3.93 -13.16
CA VAL A 34 -8.90 -5.30 -13.44
C VAL A 34 -10.42 -5.38 -13.52
N GLU A 35 -11.11 -4.79 -12.55
CA GLU A 35 -12.59 -4.77 -12.50
C GLU A 35 -13.22 -4.05 -13.69
N THR A 36 -12.53 -3.04 -14.23
CA THR A 36 -12.96 -2.25 -15.40
C THR A 36 -12.47 -2.81 -16.73
N GLU A 37 -11.79 -3.96 -16.73
CA GLU A 37 -11.16 -4.57 -17.91
C GLU A 37 -10.19 -3.62 -18.66
N SER A 38 -9.66 -2.60 -17.97
CA SER A 38 -8.73 -1.62 -18.53
C SER A 38 -7.28 -2.11 -18.54
N ILE A 39 -7.00 -3.23 -17.88
CA ILE A 39 -5.74 -3.96 -17.92
C ILE A 39 -5.98 -5.46 -18.15
N ALA A 40 -5.14 -6.09 -18.96
CA ALA A 40 -5.16 -7.53 -19.12
C ALA A 40 -4.78 -8.22 -17.80
N SER A 41 -5.52 -9.27 -17.41
CA SER A 41 -5.30 -9.99 -16.15
C SER A 41 -3.87 -10.52 -15.98
N GLY A 42 -3.21 -10.91 -17.08
CA GLY A 42 -1.80 -11.31 -17.07
C GLY A 42 -0.83 -10.18 -16.70
N ALA A 43 -1.07 -8.97 -17.19
CA ALA A 43 -0.27 -7.79 -16.85
C ALA A 43 -0.51 -7.37 -15.40
N ALA A 44 -1.79 -7.36 -14.96
CA ALA A 44 -2.13 -7.11 -13.55
C ALA A 44 -1.44 -8.11 -12.61
N LYS A 45 -1.45 -9.42 -12.94
CA LYS A 45 -0.72 -10.44 -12.18
C LYS A 45 0.76 -10.08 -12.05
N GLY A 46 1.42 -9.75 -13.17
CA GLY A 46 2.84 -9.36 -13.16
C GLY A 46 3.14 -8.17 -12.25
N LEU A 47 2.29 -7.13 -12.28
CA LEU A 47 2.43 -5.96 -11.40
C LEU A 47 2.26 -6.35 -9.92
N VAL A 48 1.25 -7.13 -9.59
CA VAL A 48 0.99 -7.59 -8.22
C VAL A 48 2.15 -8.45 -7.71
N TYR A 49 2.71 -9.33 -8.53
CA TYR A 49 3.90 -10.12 -8.15
C TYR A 49 5.10 -9.22 -7.83
N SER A 50 5.35 -8.19 -8.64
CA SER A 50 6.41 -7.21 -8.38
C SER A 50 6.21 -6.44 -7.07
N ILE A 51 4.96 -6.04 -6.77
CA ILE A 51 4.63 -5.37 -5.51
C ILE A 51 4.83 -6.31 -4.31
N ILE A 52 4.40 -7.57 -4.41
CA ILE A 52 4.60 -8.58 -3.36
C ILE A 52 6.09 -8.79 -3.07
N GLU A 53 6.94 -8.87 -4.10
CA GLU A 53 8.39 -9.01 -3.94
C GLU A 53 9.01 -7.78 -3.27
N THR A 54 8.59 -6.58 -3.69
CA THR A 54 9.06 -5.32 -3.11
C THR A 54 8.67 -5.22 -1.63
N LEU A 55 7.41 -5.48 -1.29
CA LEU A 55 6.91 -5.49 0.08
C LEU A 55 7.60 -6.56 0.93
N GLY A 56 7.83 -7.75 0.39
CA GLY A 56 8.58 -8.81 1.07
C GLY A 56 10.02 -8.40 1.39
N THR A 57 10.66 -7.65 0.50
CA THR A 57 12.01 -7.10 0.73
C THR A 57 12.00 -6.05 1.84
N LEU A 58 11.03 -5.13 1.83
CA LEU A 58 10.88 -4.10 2.86
C LEU A 58 10.60 -4.72 4.23
N VAL A 59 9.62 -5.62 4.32
CA VAL A 59 9.32 -6.36 5.57
C VAL A 59 10.50 -7.22 6.01
N GLY A 60 11.33 -7.71 5.08
CA GLY A 60 12.53 -8.47 5.42
C GLY A 60 13.67 -7.65 6.04
N ASP A 61 13.62 -6.31 5.98
CA ASP A 61 14.66 -5.43 6.51
C ASP A 61 14.64 -5.45 8.06
N PRO A 62 15.73 -5.86 8.73
CA PRO A 62 15.79 -5.88 10.20
C PRO A 62 15.79 -4.47 10.82
N ASP A 63 16.16 -3.45 10.06
CA ASP A 63 16.23 -2.06 10.53
C ASP A 63 14.89 -1.32 10.35
N LEU A 64 13.89 -1.96 9.74
CA LEU A 64 12.59 -1.37 9.50
C LEU A 64 11.82 -1.10 10.81
N PRO A 65 11.36 0.15 11.06
CA PRO A 65 10.54 0.48 12.22
C PRO A 65 9.24 -0.32 12.28
N GLU A 66 8.81 -0.69 13.49
CA GLU A 66 7.66 -1.57 13.71
C GLU A 66 6.33 -1.02 13.12
N HIS A 67 6.12 0.30 13.21
CA HIS A 67 4.93 0.95 12.64
C HIS A 67 4.94 0.90 11.10
N ALA A 68 6.11 0.99 10.45
CA ALA A 68 6.23 0.84 9.01
C ALA A 68 6.12 -0.64 8.58
N ARG A 69 6.69 -1.55 9.37
CA ARG A 69 6.57 -3.01 9.19
C ARG A 69 5.12 -3.45 9.15
N SER A 70 4.35 -3.11 10.17
CA SER A 70 2.92 -3.45 10.22
C SER A 70 2.12 -2.88 9.04
N GLY A 71 2.45 -1.66 8.58
CA GLY A 71 1.87 -1.08 7.36
C GLY A 71 2.19 -1.90 6.10
N TYR A 72 3.45 -2.24 5.86
CA TYR A 72 3.85 -3.05 4.71
C TYR A 72 3.35 -4.50 4.79
N GLU A 73 3.24 -5.08 5.98
CA GLU A 73 2.63 -6.40 6.18
C GLU A 73 1.14 -6.38 5.83
N GLY A 74 0.42 -5.31 6.20
CA GLY A 74 -0.98 -5.11 5.78
C GLY A 74 -1.12 -5.03 4.27
N LEU A 75 -0.26 -4.23 3.61
CA LEU A 75 -0.23 -4.14 2.14
C LEU A 75 0.14 -5.47 1.47
N LEU A 76 1.06 -6.23 2.08
CA LEU A 76 1.48 -7.52 1.57
C LEU A 76 0.31 -8.52 1.57
N GLU A 77 -0.54 -8.46 2.60
CA GLU A 77 -1.77 -9.24 2.65
C GLU A 77 -2.76 -8.80 1.57
N THR A 78 -3.03 -7.49 1.44
CA THR A 78 -3.91 -6.96 0.38
C THR A 78 -3.43 -7.36 -1.03
N ALA A 79 -2.12 -7.29 -1.28
CA ALA A 79 -1.55 -7.71 -2.56
C ALA A 79 -1.75 -9.21 -2.82
N ARG A 80 -1.63 -10.07 -1.80
CA ARG A 80 -1.91 -11.51 -1.91
C ARG A 80 -3.38 -11.80 -2.17
N GLU A 81 -4.30 -11.05 -1.56
CA GLU A 81 -5.73 -11.15 -1.81
C GLU A 81 -6.08 -10.78 -3.26
N ILE A 82 -5.52 -9.67 -3.79
CA ILE A 82 -5.70 -9.28 -5.19
C ILE A 82 -5.17 -10.38 -6.12
N ARG A 83 -3.98 -10.93 -5.83
CA ARG A 83 -3.42 -12.04 -6.61
C ARG A 83 -4.35 -13.26 -6.62
N ALA A 84 -4.85 -13.66 -5.45
CA ALA A 84 -5.74 -14.81 -5.33
C ALA A 84 -7.03 -14.60 -6.14
N ARG A 85 -7.60 -13.39 -6.15
CA ARG A 85 -8.75 -13.03 -7.00
C ARG A 85 -8.43 -13.15 -8.49
N LEU A 86 -7.28 -12.64 -8.91
CA LEU A 86 -6.81 -12.74 -10.30
C LEU A 86 -6.56 -14.18 -10.76
N GLU A 87 -6.16 -15.06 -9.84
CA GLU A 87 -5.94 -16.49 -10.10
C GLU A 87 -7.26 -17.28 -10.10
N GLY A 88 -8.18 -16.96 -9.20
CA GLY A 88 -9.49 -17.61 -9.09
C GLY A 88 -10.51 -17.20 -10.17
N GLY A 89 -10.36 -16.02 -10.79
CA GLY A 89 -11.22 -15.55 -11.88
C GLY A 89 -10.84 -16.08 -13.28
N SER A 90 -10.05 -17.15 -13.38
CA SER A 90 -9.59 -17.73 -14.65
C SER A 90 -10.37 -18.99 -15.07
N ASP A 91 -11.57 -19.24 -14.49
CA ASP A 91 -12.45 -20.37 -14.82
C ASP A 91 -13.60 -19.96 -15.75
#